data_AF-X7F3Z7-F1
#
_entry.id   AF-X7F3Z7-F1
#
_cell.length_a   1.000
_cell.length_b   1.000
_cell.length_c   1.000
_cell.angle_alpha   90.00
_cell.angle_beta   90.00
_cell.angle_gamma   90.00
#
_symmetry.space_group_name_H-M   'P 1'
#
loop_
_entity.id
_entity.type
_entity.pdbx_description
1 polymer ?
#
loop_
_entity_poly.entity_id
_entity_poly.type
_entity_poly.pdbx_seq_one_letter_code
_entity_poly.pdbx_strand_id
1 'polypeptide(L)'
;MPQKTLLTATSALVMTLAVGPISAQESGQANAASGDAQTQDQTAQSGKNTGPAHETADGQSVDTASAADGSRPESNALVVTVGDTDILSSDVSRQISMLPPQIRQQPPAMLVPMAINQLIMRELIVQAAMTENLDEDPEVIALVDDAERASTQDAVVQVWLERALAERVTEEEVRAEYEEIKANTEQDLPPFKAVRAQIEQQLRQEAFAGLQENLREDVQITYYRPDGEPRTASSDNAAKNGD
;
A
#
# COMPACT_ATOMS: atom_id res chain seq x y z
N MET A 1 35.49 15.48 50.10
CA MET A 1 34.02 15.61 50.18
C MET A 1 33.61 16.78 49.31
N PRO A 2 32.67 16.57 48.38
CA PRO A 2 31.54 17.49 48.28
C PRO A 2 30.20 16.76 48.21
N GLN A 3 29.14 17.55 48.41
CA GLN A 3 27.95 17.22 49.15
C GLN A 3 26.84 16.53 48.34
N LYS A 4 26.05 15.70 49.04
CA LYS A 4 24.73 15.24 48.63
C LYS A 4 23.77 16.43 48.59
N THR A 5 23.10 16.65 47.46
CA THR A 5 21.91 17.50 47.40
C THR A 5 20.70 16.61 47.22
N LEU A 6 19.78 16.73 48.18
CA LEU A 6 18.49 16.05 48.28
C LEU A 6 17.46 16.67 47.33
N LEU A 7 16.68 15.78 46.71
CA LEU A 7 15.22 15.82 46.53
C LEU A 7 14.52 17.19 46.57
N THR A 8 13.90 17.60 45.47
CA THR A 8 12.54 18.17 45.50
C THR A 8 11.85 17.87 44.18
N ALA A 9 11.01 16.84 44.18
CA ALA A 9 10.00 16.62 43.15
C ALA A 9 8.92 17.70 43.29
N THR A 10 8.64 18.43 42.21
CA THR A 10 7.45 19.28 42.13
C THR A 10 6.66 18.87 40.90
N SER A 11 5.72 17.97 41.11
CA SER A 11 4.60 17.76 40.20
C SER A 11 3.77 19.05 40.15
N ALA A 12 3.52 19.55 38.95
CA ALA A 12 2.44 20.52 38.71
C ALA A 12 1.72 20.13 37.41
N LEU A 13 0.72 19.27 37.59
CA LEU A 13 -0.40 19.10 36.67
C LEU A 13 -1.18 20.44 36.60
N VAL A 14 -1.25 21.05 35.42
CA VAL A 14 -2.28 22.05 35.11
C VAL A 14 -2.91 21.71 33.76
N MET A 15 -4.13 21.18 33.85
CA MET A 15 -5.13 21.16 32.78
C MET A 15 -5.52 22.59 32.40
N THR A 16 -5.46 22.93 31.12
CA THR A 16 -6.30 23.97 30.54
C THR A 16 -6.87 23.50 29.20
N LEU A 17 -8.13 23.05 29.28
CA LEU A 17 -9.06 22.93 28.16
C LEU A 17 -9.35 24.31 27.57
N ALA A 18 -9.12 24.48 26.26
CA ALA A 18 -9.69 25.58 25.49
C ALA A 18 -10.52 25.01 24.34
N VAL A 19 -11.80 24.83 24.63
CA VAL A 19 -12.89 24.61 23.67
C VAL A 19 -13.10 25.91 22.90
N GLY A 20 -12.84 25.89 21.59
CA GLY A 20 -13.26 26.93 20.66
C GLY A 20 -14.60 26.56 20.00
N PRO A 21 -15.58 27.48 19.88
CA PRO A 21 -16.92 27.18 19.40
C PRO A 21 -16.97 26.99 17.88
N ILE A 22 -17.40 25.81 17.44
CA ILE A 22 -17.96 25.61 16.09
C ILE A 22 -19.38 26.19 16.14
N SER A 23 -19.54 27.38 15.58
CA SER A 23 -20.86 27.93 15.27
C SER A 23 -21.48 27.10 14.14
N ALA A 24 -22.51 26.33 14.48
CA ALA A 24 -23.49 25.82 13.55
C ALA A 24 -24.34 26.98 13.02
N GLN A 25 -24.47 27.10 11.70
CA GLN A 25 -25.55 27.84 11.06
C GLN A 25 -26.49 26.81 10.43
N GLU A 26 -27.65 26.74 11.05
CA GLU A 26 -28.83 25.95 10.76
C GLU A 26 -29.67 26.63 9.67
N SER A 27 -30.06 25.87 8.64
CA SER A 27 -31.34 25.96 7.94
C SER A 27 -31.36 24.80 6.94
N GLY A 28 -32.30 23.85 6.94
CA GLY A 28 -33.65 23.87 7.48
C GLY A 28 -34.57 23.44 6.36
N GLN A 29 -34.77 22.14 6.19
CA GLN A 29 -36.05 21.63 5.72
C GLN A 29 -36.24 20.15 6.06
N ALA A 30 -37.07 19.95 7.07
CA ALA A 30 -37.72 18.72 7.41
C ALA A 30 -38.70 18.30 6.31
N ASN A 31 -38.80 16.99 6.07
CA ASN A 31 -40.08 16.41 5.73
C ASN A 31 -40.26 15.12 6.54
N ALA A 32 -41.24 15.15 7.43
CA ALA A 32 -41.69 14.02 8.22
C ALA A 32 -43.16 13.78 7.87
N ALA A 33 -43.48 12.56 7.48
CA ALA A 33 -44.80 11.92 7.65
C ALA A 33 -44.60 10.43 7.30
N SER A 34 -44.57 9.52 8.28
CA SER A 34 -45.73 8.84 8.89
C SER A 34 -46.28 7.73 8.00
N GLY A 35 -46.38 6.50 8.54
CA GLY A 35 -47.25 5.48 7.96
C GLY A 35 -46.84 4.02 8.21
N ASP A 36 -47.20 3.53 9.40
CA ASP A 36 -47.76 2.21 9.69
C ASP A 36 -47.00 0.90 9.40
N ALA A 37 -46.81 0.17 10.51
CA ALA A 37 -46.70 -1.27 10.56
C ALA A 37 -48.03 -1.94 10.22
N GLN A 38 -48.01 -3.02 9.43
CA GLN A 38 -49.01 -4.08 9.52
C GLN A 38 -48.42 -5.43 9.10
N THR A 39 -48.52 -6.38 10.04
CA THR A 39 -48.40 -7.83 9.87
C THR A 39 -49.76 -8.40 9.46
N GLN A 40 -49.78 -9.33 8.50
CA GLN A 40 -50.71 -10.46 8.29
C GLN A 40 -50.43 -11.03 6.88
N ASP A 41 -49.76 -12.16 6.75
CA ASP A 41 -50.25 -13.54 6.79
C ASP A 41 -51.03 -14.00 5.52
N GLN A 42 -50.68 -15.22 5.12
CA GLN A 42 -51.44 -16.21 4.35
C GLN A 42 -51.32 -16.39 2.81
N THR A 43 -51.01 -17.66 2.50
CA THR A 43 -51.36 -18.52 1.34
C THR A 43 -50.53 -18.40 0.07
N ALA A 44 -49.67 -19.38 -0.29
CA ALA A 44 -49.90 -20.78 -0.71
C ALA A 44 -50.12 -20.94 -2.23
N GLN A 45 -49.10 -21.48 -2.92
CA GLN A 45 -49.13 -22.25 -4.17
C GLN A 45 -47.68 -22.72 -4.40
N SER A 46 -47.24 -23.95 -4.14
CA SER A 46 -47.70 -25.28 -4.55
C SER A 46 -47.92 -25.40 -6.06
N GLY A 47 -46.82 -25.60 -6.78
CA GLY A 47 -46.78 -26.08 -8.16
C GLY A 47 -45.84 -27.27 -8.25
N LYS A 48 -46.39 -28.46 -8.05
CA LYS A 48 -45.77 -29.76 -8.38
C LYS A 48 -45.37 -29.78 -9.85
N ASN A 49 -44.16 -30.24 -10.18
CA ASN A 49 -44.01 -31.15 -11.30
C ASN A 49 -42.92 -32.19 -11.02
N THR A 50 -43.36 -33.44 -11.00
CA THR A 50 -42.60 -34.68 -10.86
C THR A 50 -42.38 -35.26 -12.27
N GLY A 51 -41.21 -35.90 -12.48
CA GLY A 51 -40.64 -36.33 -13.77
C GLY A 51 -41.42 -37.36 -14.60
N PRO A 52 -40.77 -38.02 -15.59
CA PRO A 52 -39.70 -38.98 -15.27
C PRO A 52 -38.54 -39.12 -16.28
N ALA A 53 -37.45 -39.73 -15.79
CA ALA A 53 -36.53 -40.70 -16.41
C ALA A 53 -36.13 -40.63 -17.91
N HIS A 54 -34.81 -40.56 -18.12
CA HIS A 54 -34.03 -41.46 -19.00
C HIS A 54 -32.65 -41.59 -18.34
N GLU A 55 -32.34 -42.71 -17.69
CA GLU A 55 -31.81 -43.95 -18.26
C GLU A 55 -30.36 -43.81 -18.77
N THR A 56 -29.50 -44.52 -18.06
CA THR A 56 -28.08 -44.76 -18.22
C THR A 56 -27.75 -45.51 -19.50
N ALA A 57 -26.68 -45.10 -20.20
CA ALA A 57 -25.87 -45.97 -21.02
C ALA A 57 -24.39 -45.71 -20.72
N ASP A 58 -23.71 -46.78 -20.36
CA ASP A 58 -22.33 -46.88 -19.88
C ASP A 58 -21.38 -47.20 -21.05
N GLY A 59 -20.12 -46.74 -20.93
CA GLY A 59 -18.94 -47.41 -21.47
C GLY A 59 -18.50 -47.17 -22.93
N GLN A 60 -17.48 -46.31 -23.11
CA GLN A 60 -16.20 -46.75 -23.65
C GLN A 60 -15.09 -45.73 -23.30
N SER A 61 -14.21 -46.16 -22.40
CA SER A 61 -12.91 -45.59 -22.09
C SER A 61 -11.91 -45.83 -23.23
N VAL A 62 -11.14 -44.81 -23.63
CA VAL A 62 -9.67 -44.72 -23.54
C VAL A 62 -9.18 -43.54 -24.41
N ASP A 63 -8.61 -42.50 -23.79
CA ASP A 63 -7.20 -42.19 -23.98
C ASP A 63 -6.71 -41.31 -22.82
N THR A 64 -5.85 -41.91 -22.01
CA THR A 64 -5.03 -41.24 -21.00
C THR A 64 -3.84 -40.61 -21.71
N ALA A 65 -3.94 -39.34 -22.08
CA ALA A 65 -2.78 -38.48 -22.26
C ALA A 65 -2.58 -37.66 -20.98
N SER A 66 -1.57 -38.08 -20.24
CA SER A 66 -0.92 -37.35 -19.17
C SER A 66 -0.66 -35.88 -19.56
N ALA A 67 -1.27 -34.97 -18.82
CA ALA A 67 -0.69 -33.67 -18.52
C ALA A 67 -1.00 -33.33 -17.06
N ALA A 68 -0.23 -33.94 -16.16
CA ALA A 68 0.17 -33.22 -14.98
C ALA A 68 1.15 -32.13 -15.46
N ASP A 69 0.67 -30.90 -15.62
CA ASP A 69 1.52 -29.74 -15.40
C ASP A 69 0.71 -28.60 -14.79
N GLY A 70 1.23 -28.10 -13.68
CA GLY A 70 1.00 -26.79 -13.11
C GLY A 70 -0.44 -26.29 -12.94
N SER A 71 -0.91 -26.37 -11.71
CA SER A 71 -1.33 -25.13 -11.02
C SER A 71 -0.12 -24.17 -10.89
N ARG A 72 0.50 -23.81 -12.02
CA ARG A 72 1.20 -22.54 -12.14
C ARG A 72 0.10 -21.50 -12.19
N PRO A 73 0.31 -20.33 -11.60
CA PRO A 73 -0.68 -19.30 -11.73
C PRO A 73 -0.81 -19.05 -13.24
N GLU A 74 -2.01 -19.29 -13.78
CA GLU A 74 -2.54 -18.71 -15.02
C GLU A 74 -2.51 -17.15 -14.96
N SER A 75 -1.69 -16.55 -14.10
CA SER A 75 -1.57 -15.12 -13.90
C SER A 75 -0.85 -14.42 -15.04
N ASN A 76 -0.18 -15.19 -15.90
CA ASN A 76 0.57 -14.66 -17.03
C ASN A 76 0.37 -15.49 -18.31
N ALA A 77 -0.88 -15.81 -18.62
CA ALA A 77 -1.23 -16.49 -19.86
C ALA A 77 -0.88 -15.63 -21.08
N LEU A 78 -0.37 -16.25 -22.14
CA LEU A 78 -0.13 -15.58 -23.42
C LEU A 78 -1.47 -15.16 -24.03
N VAL A 79 -1.61 -13.88 -24.38
CA VAL A 79 -2.86 -13.33 -24.93
C VAL A 79 -2.74 -13.11 -26.42
N VAL A 80 -1.62 -12.52 -26.88
CA VAL A 80 -1.35 -12.25 -28.29
C VAL A 80 0.16 -12.16 -28.52
N THR A 81 0.62 -12.50 -29.72
CA THR A 81 2.01 -12.33 -30.15
C THR A 81 2.04 -11.33 -31.32
N VAL A 82 2.97 -10.37 -31.29
CA VAL A 82 3.15 -9.34 -32.31
C VAL A 82 4.59 -9.40 -32.82
N GLY A 83 4.79 -10.06 -33.98
CA GLY A 83 6.14 -10.37 -34.45
C GLY A 83 6.80 -11.39 -33.52
N ASP A 84 7.91 -11.00 -32.88
CA ASP A 84 8.65 -11.83 -31.91
C ASP A 84 8.31 -11.48 -30.45
N THR A 85 7.42 -10.51 -30.22
CA THR A 85 7.05 -10.05 -28.87
C THR A 85 5.72 -10.67 -28.40
N ASP A 86 5.78 -11.37 -27.28
CA ASP A 86 4.63 -11.96 -26.61
C ASP A 86 3.99 -10.97 -25.62
N ILE A 87 2.68 -10.74 -25.75
CA ILE A 87 1.89 -9.92 -24.84
C ILE A 87 1.09 -10.83 -23.91
N LEU A 88 1.32 -10.68 -22.61
CA LEU A 88 0.79 -11.58 -21.59
C LEU A 88 -0.39 -10.95 -20.83
N SER A 89 -1.14 -11.77 -20.10
CA SER A 89 -2.27 -11.31 -19.29
C SER A 89 -1.85 -10.30 -18.22
N SER A 90 -0.61 -10.39 -17.71
CA SER A 90 -0.10 -9.40 -16.76
C SER A 90 0.13 -8.04 -17.42
N ASP A 91 0.58 -7.97 -18.67
CA ASP A 91 0.73 -6.72 -19.43
C ASP A 91 -0.62 -6.02 -19.60
N VAL A 92 -1.65 -6.80 -20.00
CA VAL A 92 -3.01 -6.31 -20.14
C VAL A 92 -3.53 -5.74 -18.81
N SER A 93 -3.29 -6.44 -17.70
CA SER A 93 -3.72 -5.98 -16.37
C SER A 93 -2.99 -4.70 -15.91
N ARG A 94 -1.69 -4.58 -16.19
CA ARG A 94 -0.91 -3.35 -15.92
C ARG A 94 -1.45 -2.20 -16.75
N GLN A 95 -1.72 -2.43 -18.03
CA GLN A 95 -2.27 -1.43 -18.92
C GLN A 95 -3.65 -0.93 -18.43
N ILE A 96 -4.53 -1.83 -18.00
CA ILE A 96 -5.83 -1.46 -17.42
C ILE A 96 -5.66 -0.67 -16.11
N SER A 97 -4.67 -1.03 -15.29
CA SER A 97 -4.39 -0.35 -14.02
C SER A 97 -3.95 1.11 -14.22
N MET A 98 -3.28 1.40 -15.34
CA MET A 98 -2.87 2.76 -15.71
C MET A 98 -4.02 3.62 -16.27
N LEU A 99 -5.17 3.02 -16.63
CA LEU A 99 -6.31 3.78 -17.16
C LEU A 99 -6.92 4.70 -16.09
N PRO A 100 -7.49 5.87 -16.48
CA PRO A 100 -8.22 6.73 -15.58
C PRO A 100 -9.35 5.99 -14.84
N PRO A 101 -9.65 6.35 -13.57
CA PRO A 101 -10.64 5.66 -12.75
C PRO A 101 -12.02 5.53 -13.42
N GLN A 102 -12.42 6.54 -14.20
CA GLN A 102 -13.69 6.55 -14.91
C GLN A 102 -13.79 5.43 -15.97
N ILE A 103 -12.68 5.14 -16.65
CA ILE A 103 -12.64 4.10 -17.69
C ILE A 103 -12.57 2.72 -17.03
N ARG A 104 -11.83 2.58 -15.91
CA ARG A 104 -11.72 1.31 -15.19
C ARG A 104 -13.06 0.76 -14.65
N GLN A 105 -14.10 1.59 -14.54
CA GLN A 105 -15.44 1.16 -14.16
C GLN A 105 -16.21 0.45 -15.28
N GLN A 106 -15.72 0.52 -16.52
CA GLN A 106 -16.35 -0.18 -17.63
C GLN A 106 -16.23 -1.71 -17.49
N PRO A 107 -17.15 -2.48 -18.09
CA PRO A 107 -17.09 -3.94 -18.03
C PRO A 107 -15.75 -4.48 -18.58
N PRO A 108 -15.15 -5.50 -17.93
CA PRO A 108 -13.90 -6.10 -18.40
C PRO A 108 -13.95 -6.60 -19.85
N ALA A 109 -15.12 -7.07 -20.29
CA ALA A 109 -15.36 -7.54 -21.65
C ALA A 109 -15.06 -6.46 -22.73
N MET A 110 -15.14 -5.18 -22.38
CA MET A 110 -14.79 -4.07 -23.27
C MET A 110 -13.37 -3.57 -23.02
N LEU A 111 -12.91 -3.57 -21.75
CA LEU A 111 -11.60 -3.04 -21.37
C LEU A 111 -10.43 -3.91 -21.84
N VAL A 112 -10.55 -5.23 -21.71
CA VAL A 112 -9.50 -6.18 -22.11
C VAL A 112 -9.14 -6.06 -23.59
N PRO A 113 -10.08 -6.16 -24.55
CA PRO A 113 -9.72 -6.03 -25.97
C PRO A 113 -9.18 -4.64 -26.33
N MET A 114 -9.65 -3.58 -25.67
CA MET A 114 -9.11 -2.23 -25.84
C MET A 114 -7.65 -2.15 -25.36
N ALA A 115 -7.34 -2.69 -24.19
CA ALA A 115 -5.99 -2.70 -23.64
C ALA A 115 -5.03 -3.52 -24.51
N ILE A 116 -5.48 -4.68 -25.01
CA ILE A 116 -4.71 -5.49 -25.96
C ILE A 116 -4.37 -4.69 -27.23
N ASN A 117 -5.37 -4.05 -27.85
CA ASN A 117 -5.15 -3.22 -29.04
C ASN A 117 -4.14 -2.09 -28.78
N GLN A 118 -4.20 -1.44 -27.61
CA GLN A 118 -3.25 -0.39 -27.25
C GLN A 118 -1.82 -0.94 -27.08
N LEU A 119 -1.66 -2.13 -26.50
CA LEU A 119 -0.36 -2.77 -26.36
C LEU A 119 0.21 -3.18 -27.72
N ILE A 120 -0.61 -3.73 -28.62
CA ILE A 120 -0.22 -4.03 -30.00
C ILE A 120 0.26 -2.76 -30.71
N MET A 121 -0.51 -1.66 -30.63
CA MET A 121 -0.13 -0.39 -31.25
C MET A 121 1.20 0.15 -30.71
N ARG A 122 1.41 0.08 -29.39
CA ARG A 122 2.69 0.47 -28.78
C ARG A 122 3.84 -0.37 -29.32
N GLU A 123 3.65 -1.69 -29.40
CA GLU A 123 4.68 -2.61 -29.89
C GLU A 123 5.05 -2.32 -31.34
N LEU A 124 4.06 -2.08 -32.21
CA LEU A 124 4.32 -1.70 -33.60
C LEU A 124 5.12 -0.40 -33.72
N ILE A 125 4.86 0.59 -32.85
CA ILE A 125 5.63 1.84 -32.80
C ILE A 125 7.06 1.58 -32.34
N VAL A 126 7.25 0.74 -31.32
CA VAL A 126 8.59 0.38 -30.83
C VAL A 126 9.38 -0.33 -31.93
N GLN A 127 8.81 -1.31 -32.62
CA GLN A 127 9.48 -2.00 -33.72
C GLN A 127 9.87 -1.05 -34.87
N ALA A 128 9.01 -0.09 -35.19
CA ALA A 128 9.34 0.95 -36.17
C ALA A 128 10.50 1.84 -35.69
N ALA A 129 10.48 2.29 -34.43
CA ALA A 129 11.53 3.10 -33.83
C ALA A 129 12.89 2.36 -33.77
N MET A 130 12.88 1.06 -33.46
CA MET A 130 14.09 0.22 -33.45
C MET A 130 14.68 0.04 -34.86
N THR A 131 13.84 0.00 -35.90
CA THR A 131 14.32 -0.04 -37.30
C THR A 131 15.06 1.25 -37.69
N GLU A 132 14.71 2.36 -37.06
CA GLU A 132 15.37 3.67 -37.20
C GLU A 132 16.55 3.84 -36.23
N ASN A 133 16.86 2.86 -35.39
CA ASN A 133 17.90 2.88 -34.34
C ASN A 133 17.70 4.00 -33.31
N LEU A 134 16.44 4.32 -32.97
CA LEU A 134 16.14 5.32 -31.94
C LEU A 134 16.64 4.92 -30.54
N ASP A 135 16.90 3.64 -30.30
CA ASP A 135 17.52 3.13 -29.07
C ASP A 135 18.99 3.56 -28.91
N GLU A 136 19.67 3.90 -30.00
CA GLU A 136 21.02 4.47 -29.98
C GLU A 136 21.01 6.01 -29.92
N ASP A 137 19.82 6.64 -29.99
CA ASP A 137 19.70 8.08 -29.95
C ASP A 137 20.06 8.63 -28.54
N PRO A 138 20.89 9.69 -28.45
CA PRO A 138 21.32 10.22 -27.16
C PRO A 138 20.18 10.76 -26.29
N GLU A 139 19.06 11.21 -26.89
CA GLU A 139 17.88 11.64 -26.13
C GLU A 139 17.19 10.44 -25.47
N VAL A 140 17.04 9.33 -26.20
CA VAL A 140 16.44 8.09 -25.66
C VAL A 140 17.32 7.47 -24.59
N ILE A 141 18.63 7.39 -24.82
CA ILE A 141 19.59 6.89 -23.82
C ILE A 141 19.51 7.73 -22.54
N ALA A 142 19.51 9.06 -22.64
CA ALA A 142 19.41 9.93 -21.48
C ALA A 142 18.08 9.72 -20.71
N LEU A 143 16.96 9.57 -21.43
CA LEU A 143 15.66 9.31 -20.82
C LEU A 143 15.62 7.95 -20.09
N VAL A 144 16.22 6.91 -20.68
CA VAL A 144 16.31 5.58 -20.06
C VAL A 144 17.22 5.63 -18.84
N ASP A 145 18.42 6.19 -18.94
CA ASP A 145 19.37 6.30 -17.83
C ASP A 145 18.77 7.06 -16.63
N ASP A 146 18.04 8.16 -16.90
CA ASP A 146 17.37 8.93 -15.87
C ASP A 146 16.24 8.14 -15.19
N ALA A 147 15.44 7.40 -15.98
CA ALA A 147 14.37 6.55 -15.46
C ALA A 147 14.91 5.36 -14.66
N GLU A 148 15.95 4.69 -15.17
CA GLU A 148 16.60 3.56 -14.50
C GLU A 148 17.23 3.99 -13.18
N ARG A 149 17.92 5.13 -13.16
CA ARG A 149 18.52 5.69 -11.95
C ARG A 149 17.47 6.01 -10.90
N ALA A 150 16.37 6.65 -11.28
CA ALA A 150 15.27 6.95 -10.37
C ALA A 150 14.62 5.66 -9.83
N SER A 151 14.27 4.72 -10.72
CA SER A 151 13.64 3.45 -10.33
C SER A 151 14.55 2.61 -9.44
N THR A 152 15.86 2.60 -9.70
CA THR A 152 16.83 1.86 -8.90
C THR A 152 16.96 2.47 -7.52
N GLN A 153 17.04 3.79 -7.42
CA GLN A 153 17.11 4.50 -6.14
C GLN A 153 15.87 4.20 -5.28
N ASP A 154 14.68 4.32 -5.85
CA ASP A 154 13.42 4.04 -5.15
C ASP A 154 13.35 2.59 -4.67
N ALA A 155 13.69 1.63 -5.54
CA ALA A 155 13.70 0.22 -5.20
C ALA A 155 14.71 -0.12 -4.09
N VAL A 156 15.92 0.45 -4.15
CA VAL A 156 16.95 0.28 -3.13
C VAL A 156 16.47 0.83 -1.79
N VAL A 157 15.92 2.04 -1.76
CA VAL A 157 15.40 2.67 -0.54
C VAL A 157 14.27 1.81 0.06
N GLN A 158 13.32 1.38 -0.76
CA GLN A 158 12.18 0.56 -0.29
C GLN A 158 12.65 -0.75 0.32
N VAL A 159 13.46 -1.53 -0.42
CA VAL A 159 13.91 -2.86 0.01
C VAL A 159 14.80 -2.76 1.25
N TRP A 160 15.71 -1.77 1.28
CA TRP A 160 16.60 -1.59 2.41
C TRP A 160 15.82 -1.15 3.66
N LEU A 161 14.89 -0.20 3.54
CA LEU A 161 14.09 0.27 4.66
C LEU A 161 13.19 -0.84 5.23
N GLU A 162 12.53 -1.61 4.37
CA GLU A 162 11.71 -2.74 4.78
C GLU A 162 12.51 -3.74 5.62
N ARG A 163 13.70 -4.11 5.14
CA ARG A 163 14.61 -5.02 5.87
C ARG A 163 15.12 -4.41 7.17
N ALA A 164 15.56 -3.16 7.14
CA ALA A 164 16.08 -2.45 8.30
C ALA A 164 15.03 -2.25 9.41
N LEU A 165 13.76 -2.10 9.05
CA LEU A 165 12.65 -2.03 10.01
C LEU A 165 12.26 -3.42 10.51
N ALA A 166 12.20 -4.44 9.64
CA ALA A 166 11.87 -5.80 10.02
C ALA A 166 12.88 -6.39 11.03
N GLU A 167 14.15 -5.99 10.96
CA GLU A 167 15.18 -6.36 11.94
C GLU A 167 14.97 -5.71 13.32
N ARG A 168 14.30 -4.55 13.39
CA ARG A 168 14.10 -3.78 14.63
C ARG A 168 12.70 -3.94 15.24
N VAL A 169 11.70 -4.26 14.43
CA VAL A 169 10.31 -4.41 14.84
C VAL A 169 9.90 -5.87 14.75
N THR A 170 10.47 -6.69 15.63
CA THR A 170 10.16 -8.12 15.71
C THR A 170 8.97 -8.38 16.63
N GLU A 171 8.37 -9.57 16.56
CA GLU A 171 7.28 -9.97 17.47
C GLU A 171 7.75 -9.99 18.93
N GLU A 172 9.02 -10.32 19.16
CA GLU A 172 9.67 -10.30 20.47
C GLU A 172 9.72 -8.87 21.03
N GLU A 173 10.16 -7.89 20.23
CA GLU A 173 10.21 -6.48 20.66
C GLU A 173 8.81 -5.91 20.92
N VAL A 174 7.84 -6.24 20.06
CA VAL A 174 6.43 -5.81 20.26
C VAL A 174 5.86 -6.36 21.56
N ARG A 175 6.22 -7.60 21.94
CA ARG A 175 5.79 -8.18 23.22
C ARG A 175 6.53 -7.59 24.40
N ALA A 176 7.83 -7.34 24.26
CA ALA A 176 8.65 -6.72 25.30
C ALA A 176 8.10 -5.32 25.66
N GLU A 177 7.82 -4.49 24.66
CA GLU A 177 7.23 -3.17 24.83
C GLU A 177 5.87 -3.23 25.54
N TYR A 178 5.01 -4.21 25.22
CA TYR A 178 3.74 -4.39 25.92
C TYR A 178 3.93 -4.70 27.43
N GLU A 179 4.85 -5.60 27.76
CA GLU A 179 5.12 -5.94 29.16
C GLU A 179 5.79 -4.77 29.90
N GLU A 180 6.61 -3.97 29.23
CA GLU A 180 7.18 -2.74 29.79
C GLU A 180 6.10 -1.70 30.11
N ILE A 181 5.20 -1.42 29.17
CA ILE A 181 4.08 -0.50 29.39
C ILE A 181 3.22 -0.98 30.58
N LYS A 182 2.98 -2.29 30.68
CA LYS A 182 2.23 -2.91 31.76
C LYS A 182 2.94 -2.86 33.11
N ALA A 183 4.26 -2.99 33.13
CA ALA A 183 5.04 -2.83 34.36
C ALA A 183 5.04 -1.37 34.86
N ASN A 184 4.98 -0.41 33.93
CA ASN A 184 5.06 1.02 34.21
C ASN A 184 3.70 1.71 34.40
N THR A 185 2.59 0.99 34.22
CA THR A 185 1.23 1.56 34.25
C THR A 185 0.36 0.87 35.29
N GLU A 186 -0.27 1.64 36.18
CA GLU A 186 -1.22 1.13 37.20
C GLU A 186 -2.64 0.90 36.64
N GLN A 187 -2.89 1.31 35.39
CA GLN A 187 -4.19 1.17 34.72
C GLN A 187 -4.35 -0.22 34.09
N ASP A 188 -5.60 -0.72 34.05
CA ASP A 188 -5.94 -1.93 33.29
C ASP A 188 -5.70 -1.70 31.79
N LEU A 189 -4.66 -2.34 31.26
CA LEU A 189 -4.32 -2.27 29.84
C LEU A 189 -5.23 -3.20 29.02
N PRO A 190 -5.61 -2.79 27.80
CA PRO A 190 -6.26 -3.69 26.85
C PRO A 190 -5.39 -4.94 26.61
N PRO A 191 -6.00 -6.07 26.17
CA PRO A 191 -5.25 -7.28 25.89
C PRO A 191 -4.25 -7.04 24.75
N PHE A 192 -3.07 -7.69 24.82
CA PHE A 192 -2.00 -7.56 23.83
C PHE A 192 -2.48 -7.56 22.38
N LYS A 193 -3.39 -8.46 22.02
CA LYS A 193 -3.95 -8.56 20.66
C LYS A 193 -4.62 -7.25 20.17
N ALA A 194 -5.24 -6.49 21.07
CA ALA A 194 -5.90 -5.22 20.72
C ALA A 194 -4.89 -4.08 20.49
N VAL A 195 -3.74 -4.12 21.15
CA VAL A 195 -2.72 -3.06 21.09
C VAL A 195 -1.49 -3.44 20.26
N ARG A 196 -1.35 -4.70 19.83
CA ARG A 196 -0.19 -5.19 19.05
C ARG A 196 0.12 -4.28 17.87
N ALA A 197 -0.87 -3.96 17.05
CA ALA A 197 -0.68 -3.10 15.87
C ALA A 197 -0.25 -1.66 16.24
N GLN A 198 -0.74 -1.15 17.38
CA GLN A 198 -0.35 0.16 17.88
C GLN A 198 1.11 0.18 18.35
N ILE A 199 1.52 -0.85 19.10
CA ILE A 199 2.89 -1.02 19.59
C ILE A 199 3.85 -1.23 18.41
N GLU A 200 3.49 -2.08 17.44
CA GLU A 200 4.26 -2.29 16.22
C GLU A 200 4.45 -0.97 15.46
N GLN A 201 3.40 -0.16 15.36
CA GLN A 201 3.46 1.15 14.70
C GLN A 201 4.29 2.17 15.49
N GLN A 202 4.34 2.08 16.82
CA GLN A 202 5.21 2.90 17.66
C GLN A 202 6.68 2.51 17.47
N LEU A 203 7.00 1.23 17.64
CA LEU A 203 8.36 0.70 17.43
C LEU A 203 8.87 1.02 16.02
N ARG A 204 8.00 0.99 15.00
CA ARG A 204 8.35 1.39 13.64
C ARG A 204 8.74 2.86 13.53
N GLN A 205 8.04 3.75 14.23
CA GLN A 205 8.38 5.18 14.26
C GLN A 205 9.73 5.43 14.94
N GLU A 206 9.96 4.75 16.07
CA GLU A 206 11.23 4.82 16.81
C GLU A 206 12.39 4.25 15.99
N ALA A 207 12.19 3.09 15.36
CA ALA A 207 13.16 2.47 14.47
C ALA A 207 13.50 3.40 13.27
N PHE A 208 12.50 4.07 12.69
CA PHE A 208 12.73 5.03 11.62
C PHE A 208 13.52 6.26 12.10
N ALA A 209 13.16 6.83 13.25
CA ALA A 209 13.86 7.97 13.84
C ALA A 209 15.32 7.63 14.13
N GLY A 210 15.57 6.46 14.74
CA GLY A 210 16.93 5.96 14.99
C GLY A 210 17.70 5.72 13.69
N LEU A 211 17.05 5.19 12.65
CA LEU A 211 17.68 4.98 11.35
C LEU A 211 18.12 6.29 10.70
N GLN A 212 17.26 7.30 10.72
CA GLN A 212 17.56 8.62 10.18
C GLN A 212 18.74 9.27 10.91
N GLU A 213 18.79 9.17 12.24
CA GLU A 213 19.89 9.76 13.01
C GLU A 213 21.22 9.07 12.67
N ASN A 214 21.27 7.73 12.73
CA ASN A 214 22.46 6.96 12.38
C ASN A 214 22.98 7.28 10.96
N LEU A 215 22.08 7.40 9.99
CA LEU A 215 22.45 7.75 8.61
C LEU A 215 22.96 9.18 8.44
N ARG A 216 22.57 10.10 9.34
CA ARG A 216 23.01 11.50 9.31
C ARG A 216 24.34 11.70 10.04
N GLU A 217 24.63 10.91 11.05
CA GLU A 217 25.90 10.98 11.80
C GLU A 217 27.11 10.81 10.88
N ASP A 218 27.00 9.92 9.89
CA ASP A 218 28.09 9.59 8.96
C ASP A 218 28.14 10.50 7.71
N VAL A 219 27.21 11.44 7.55
CA VAL A 219 27.06 12.20 6.30
C VAL A 219 26.99 13.71 6.55
N GLN A 220 27.92 14.44 5.95
CA GLN A 220 27.86 15.91 5.93
C GLN A 220 26.83 16.40 4.90
N ILE A 221 25.72 16.95 5.39
CA ILE A 221 24.69 17.59 4.57
C ILE A 221 24.99 19.09 4.46
N THR A 222 25.30 19.55 3.25
CA THR A 222 25.55 20.97 2.94
C THR A 222 24.38 21.56 2.17
N TYR A 223 23.82 22.67 2.66
CA TYR A 223 22.76 23.39 1.95
C TYR A 223 23.37 24.55 1.20
N TYR A 224 22.95 24.78 -0.05
CA TYR A 224 23.37 25.96 -0.81
C TYR A 224 22.25 26.98 -0.83
N ARG A 225 22.60 28.25 -0.60
CA ARG A 225 21.68 29.37 -0.78
C ARG A 225 21.49 29.67 -2.27
N PRO A 226 20.47 30.46 -2.65
CA PRO A 226 20.29 30.93 -4.03
C PRO A 226 21.48 31.75 -4.58
N ASP A 227 22.35 32.28 -3.69
CA ASP A 227 23.59 32.98 -4.03
C ASP A 227 24.78 32.03 -4.30
N GLY A 228 24.60 30.71 -4.12
CA GLY A 228 25.62 29.69 -4.31
C GLY A 228 26.55 29.47 -3.12
N GLU A 229 26.41 30.23 -2.03
CA GLU A 229 27.26 30.07 -0.84
C GLU A 229 26.82 28.86 0.00
N PRO A 230 27.76 28.00 0.45
CA PRO A 230 27.45 26.85 1.29
C PRO A 230 27.05 27.32 2.69
N ARG A 231 25.94 26.79 3.18
CA ARG A 231 25.53 26.83 4.57
C ARG A 231 25.71 25.44 5.14
N THR A 232 26.71 25.27 6.00
CA THR A 232 26.87 24.02 6.74
C THR A 232 25.64 23.85 7.64
N ALA A 233 25.03 22.67 7.58
CA ALA A 233 24.05 22.25 8.57
C ALA A 233 24.77 21.81 9.85
N SER A 234 25.65 22.65 10.40
CA SER A 234 26.24 22.36 11.70
C SER A 234 25.15 22.54 12.73
N SER A 235 24.53 21.44 13.17
CA SER A 235 24.12 21.17 14.56
C SER A 235 23.29 22.24 15.30
N ASP A 236 22.78 23.27 14.62
CA ASP A 236 22.15 24.45 15.21
C ASP A 236 20.74 24.16 15.73
N ASN A 237 20.22 22.96 15.49
CA ASN A 237 19.01 22.44 16.13
C ASN A 237 19.27 21.83 17.52
N ALA A 238 20.52 21.58 17.92
CA ALA A 238 20.85 21.15 19.29
C ALA A 238 20.88 22.34 20.27
N ALA A 239 20.98 23.58 19.78
CA ALA A 239 21.14 24.78 20.62
C ALA A 239 19.84 25.55 20.91
N LYS A 240 18.66 25.05 20.49
CA LYS A 240 17.37 25.75 20.69
C LYS A 240 16.34 25.04 21.57
N ASN A 241 16.67 23.88 22.14
CA ASN A 241 15.83 23.19 23.14
C ASN A 241 16.47 23.16 24.53
N GLY A 242 17.41 24.08 24.81
CA GLY A 242 18.07 24.19 26.11
C GLY A 242 18.33 25.64 26.47
N ASP A 243 17.26 26.37 26.79
CA ASP A 243 17.23 27.39 27.86
C ASP A 243 15.78 27.61 28.32
#